data_AF-A0A3B0Y105-F1
#
_entry.id   AF-A0A3B0Y105-F1
#
_cell.length_a   1.000
_cell.length_b   1.000
_cell.length_c   1.000
_cell.angle_alpha   90.00
_cell.angle_beta   90.00
_cell.angle_gamma   90.00
#
_symmetry.space_group_name_H-M   'P 1'
#
loop_
_entity.id
_entity.type
_entity.pdbx_description
1 polymer ?
#
loop_
_entity_poly.entity_id
_entity_poly.type
_entity_poly.pdbx_seq_one_letter_code
_entity_poly.pdbx_strand_id
1 'polypeptide(L)' 'MGSVKRVETLLKTIDIGESEAIILAQEMGAQLLIMDERKGRAVVNSYNIKTTGILGLLIKAKEKND' A
#
# COMPACT_ATOMS: atom_id res chain seq x y z
N MET A 1 19.01 -9.24 2.65
CA MET A 1 19.08 -8.86 4.08
C MET A 1 18.31 -7.58 4.41
N GLY A 2 18.37 -6.52 3.58
CA GLY A 2 17.69 -5.24 3.87
C GLY A 2 16.15 -5.30 3.86
N SER A 3 15.54 -5.99 2.90
CA SER A 3 14.07 -6.01 2.75
C SER A 3 13.36 -6.75 3.89
N VAL A 4 13.92 -7.87 4.36
CA VAL A 4 13.39 -8.65 5.50
C VAL A 4 13.29 -7.80 6.77
N LYS A 5 14.36 -7.04 7.08
CA LYS A 5 14.40 -6.18 8.27
C LYS A 5 13.38 -5.02 8.22
N ARG A 6 13.07 -4.53 7.01
CA ARG A 6 12.03 -3.51 6.83
C ARG A 6 10.63 -4.09 7.05
N VAL A 7 10.36 -5.30 6.55
CA VAL A 7 9.10 -6.01 6.81
C VAL A 7 8.92 -6.24 8.31
N GLU A 8 9.94 -6.77 9.01
CA GLU A 8 9.89 -6.99 10.47
C GLU A 8 9.56 -5.73 11.27
N THR A 9 9.99 -4.55 10.79
CA THR A 9 9.68 -3.28 11.43
C THR A 9 8.20 -2.93 11.33
N LEU A 10 7.57 -3.25 10.19
CA LEU A 10 6.16 -2.97 9.89
C LEU A 10 5.19 -3.96 10.56
N LEU A 11 5.64 -5.20 10.85
CA LEU A 11 4.83 -6.23 11.52
C LEU A 11 4.28 -5.80 12.90
N LYS A 12 4.85 -4.75 13.51
CA LYS A 12 4.34 -4.18 14.77
C LYS A 12 3.04 -3.39 14.60
N THR A 13 2.66 -3.07 13.36
CA THR A 13 1.56 -2.15 13.05
C THR A 13 0.56 -2.75 12.06
N ILE A 14 1.05 -3.52 11.09
CA ILE A 14 0.27 -4.11 9.99
C ILE A 14 0.66 -5.58 9.79
N ASP A 15 -0.15 -6.32 9.04
CA ASP A 15 0.15 -7.73 8.78
C ASP A 15 1.32 -7.91 7.80
N ILE A 16 1.75 -9.16 7.64
CA ILE A 16 2.89 -9.50 6.79
C ILE A 16 2.64 -9.22 5.31
N GLY A 17 1.44 -9.50 4.80
CA GLY A 17 1.12 -9.28 3.38
C GLY A 17 1.07 -7.79 3.04
N GLU A 18 0.50 -6.97 3.93
CA GLU A 18 0.52 -5.51 3.81
C GLU A 18 1.94 -4.97 3.88
N SER A 19 2.73 -5.45 4.83
CA SER A 19 4.13 -5.03 4.99
C SER A 19 4.94 -5.32 3.73
N GLU A 20 4.81 -6.53 3.18
CA GLU A 20 5.48 -6.93 1.95
C GLU A 20 5.01 -6.11 0.75
N ALA A 21 3.70 -5.85 0.63
CA ALA A 21 3.15 -5.04 -0.46
C ALA A 21 3.68 -3.60 -0.45
N ILE A 22 3.78 -2.97 0.73
CA ILE A 22 4.35 -1.62 0.87
C ILE A 22 5.82 -1.59 0.48
N ILE A 23 6.60 -2.55 0.99
CA ILE A 23 8.03 -2.62 0.71
C ILE A 23 8.28 -2.88 -0.78
N LEU A 24 7.51 -3.79 -1.39
CA LEU A 24 7.58 -4.06 -2.81
C LEU A 24 7.21 -2.83 -3.64
N ALA A 25 6.13 -2.12 -3.28
CA ALA A 25 5.73 -0.89 -3.96
C ALA A 25 6.84 0.18 -3.91
N GLN A 26 7.53 0.31 -2.77
CA GLN A 26 8.67 1.21 -2.64
C GLN A 26 9.86 0.77 -3.50
N GLU A 27 10.21 -0.52 -3.50
CA GLU A 27 11.32 -1.06 -4.32
C GLU A 27 11.07 -0.89 -5.82
N MET A 28 9.82 -1.05 -6.24
CA MET A 28 9.41 -0.89 -7.64
C MET A 28 9.22 0.58 -8.05
N GLY A 29 9.29 1.54 -7.11
CA GLY A 29 8.96 2.95 -7.39
C GLY A 29 7.52 3.13 -7.85
N ALA A 30 6.59 2.34 -7.29
CA ALA A 30 5.20 2.34 -7.69
C ALA A 30 4.53 3.69 -7.39
N GLN A 31 3.74 4.17 -8.34
CA GLN A 31 3.02 5.44 -8.19
C GLN A 31 1.70 5.30 -7.42
N LEU A 32 1.19 4.08 -7.30
CA LEU A 32 -0.08 3.76 -6.65
C LEU A 32 0.00 2.37 -6.00
N LEU A 33 -0.47 2.27 -4.77
CA LEU A 33 -0.70 1.01 -4.06
C LEU A 33 -2.18 0.88 -3.69
N ILE A 34 -2.74 -0.32 -3.89
CA ILE A 34 -4.09 -0.65 -3.42
C ILE A 34 -3.98 -1.18 -1.99
N MET A 35 -4.70 -0.55 -1.06
CA MET A 35 -4.67 -0.85 0.37
C MET A 35 -6.03 -0.50 0.98
N ASP A 36 -6.79 -1.50 1.44
CA ASP A 36 -8.09 -1.28 2.08
C ASP A 36 -7.99 -1.10 3.60
N GLU A 37 -6.92 -1.56 4.22
CA GLU A 37 -6.78 -1.42 5.67
C GLU A 37 -6.39 0.01 6.08
N ARG A 38 -6.99 0.48 7.17
CA ARG A 38 -6.77 1.86 7.66
C ARG A 38 -5.33 2.04 8.16
N LYS A 39 -4.81 1.05 8.89
CA LYS A 39 -3.43 1.10 9.41
C LYS A 39 -2.41 1.06 8.27
N GLY A 40 -2.59 0.16 7.29
CA GLY A 40 -1.77 0.11 6.07
C GLY A 40 -1.73 1.44 5.34
N ARG A 41 -2.88 2.11 5.16
CA ARG A 41 -2.93 3.43 4.52
C ARG A 41 -2.14 4.50 5.27
N ALA A 42 -2.18 4.52 6.59
CA ALA A 42 -1.40 5.45 7.39
C ALA A 42 0.11 5.23 7.21
N VAL A 43 0.55 3.97 7.16
CA VAL A 43 1.94 3.59 6.91
C VAL A 43 2.37 4.02 5.50
N VAL A 44 1.60 3.69 4.47
CA VAL A 44 1.92 4.03 3.06
C VAL A 44 2.11 5.53 2.85
N ASN A 45 1.27 6.36 3.50
CA ASN A 45 1.38 7.81 3.40
C ASN A 45 2.75 8.34 3.87
N SER A 46 3.40 7.68 4.83
CA SER A 46 4.75 8.04 5.27
C SER A 46 5.84 7.76 4.24
N TYR A 47 5.54 6.91 3.24
CA TYR A 47 6.43 6.55 2.15
C TYR A 47 6.17 7.36 0.86
N ASN A 48 5.30 8.38 0.90
CA ASN A 48 4.92 9.22 -0.26
C ASN A 48 4.36 8.44 -1.47
N ILE A 49 3.86 7.22 -1.25
CA ILE A 49 3.20 6.42 -2.28
C ILE A 49 1.70 6.78 -2.24
N LYS A 50 1.08 7.01 -3.40
CA LYS A 50 -0.38 7.23 -3.42
C LYS A 50 -1.09 5.93 -3.07
N THR A 51 -2.18 6.05 -2.33
CA THR A 51 -2.94 4.88 -1.89
C THR A 51 -4.40 4.99 -2.32
N THR A 52 -4.98 3.87 -2.76
CA THR A 52 -6.43 3.75 -3.00
C THR A 52 -6.96 2.45 -2.41
N GLY A 53 -8.27 2.35 -2.23
CA GLY A 53 -8.94 1.10 -1.84
C GLY A 53 -9.75 0.54 -3.00
N ILE A 54 -10.27 -0.68 -2.85
CA ILE A 54 -11.11 -1.33 -3.89
C ILE A 54 -12.30 -0.44 -4.26
N LEU A 55 -12.98 0.15 -3.26
CA LEU A 55 -14.11 1.04 -3.53
C LEU A 55 -13.72 2.25 -4.39
N GLY A 56 -12.59 2.89 -4.08
CA GLY A 56 -12.09 4.02 -4.86
C GLY A 56 -11.70 3.62 -6.29
N LEU A 57 -11.20 2.40 -6.46
CA LEU A 57 -10.93 1.84 -7.79
C LEU A 57 -12.24 1.62 -8.58
N LEU A 58 -13.27 1.04 -7.95
CA LEU A 58 -14.56 0.78 -8.59
C LEU A 58 -15.28 2.07 -9.01
N ILE A 59 -15.28 3.10 -8.14
CA ILE A 59 -15.86 4.42 -8.46
C ILE A 59 -15.18 5.00 -9.70
N LYS A 60 -13.84 5.02 -9.73
CA LYS A 60 -13.07 5.50 -10.90
C LYS A 60 -13.34 4.70 -12.17
N ALA A 61 -13.53 3.39 -12.04
CA ALA A 61 -13.87 2.54 -13.17
C ALA A 61 -15.26 2.87 -13.73
N LYS A 62 -16.23 3.15 -12.85
CA LYS A 62 -17.57 3.59 -13.24
C LYS A 62 -17.53 4.95 -13.94
N GLU A 63 -16.85 5.93 -13.36
CA GLU A 63 -16.72 7.28 -13.93
C GLU A 63 -16.03 7.32 -15.30
N LYS A 64 -15.19 6.33 -15.63
CA LYS A 64 -14.51 6.25 -16.93
C LYS A 64 -15.33 5.57 -18.04
N ASN A 65 -16.40 4.88 -17.69
CA ASN A 65 -17.29 4.22 -18.64
C ASN A 65 -18.54 5.07 -18.96
N ASP A 66 -18.69 6.22 -18.28
CA ASP A 66 -19.65 7.27 -18.63
C ASP A 66 -18.96 8.31 -19.56
#